data_AF-A0A7C3GBT8-F1
#
_entry.id   AF-A0A7C3GBT8-F1
#
_cell.length_a   1.000
_cell.length_b   1.000
_cell.length_c   1.000
_cell.angle_alpha   90.00
_cell.angle_beta   90.00
_cell.angle_gamma   90.00
#
_symmetry.space_group_name_H-M   'P 1'
#
loop_
_entity.id
_entity.type
_entity.pdbx_description
1 polymer ?
#
loop_
_entity_poly.entity_id
_entity_poly.type
_entity_poly.pdbx_seq_one_letter_code
_entity_poly.pdbx_strand_id
1 'polypeptide(L)'
;MQIVLYSDDLNLITHWEKALDEEKFQSVDELEALKTLQNSLIILNYSSCQKECKSLLAKLREQQNRVLVLDRAPELQKTKRLLKYGAMGYGNALMRAHFILAAVAALRENMVWLHPELTSQLILELPESQNSNEELLQKLTIREKETALLLKEGLTYN
;
A
#
# COMPACT_ATOMS: atom_id res chain seq x y z
N MET A 1 20.27 2.83 -2.54
CA MET A 1 19.05 2.74 -3.37
C MET A 1 18.76 4.13 -3.91
N GLN A 2 18.67 4.28 -5.23
CA GLN A 2 18.37 5.58 -5.86
C GLN A 2 16.87 5.87 -5.83
N ILE A 3 16.50 7.16 -5.78
CA ILE A 3 15.11 7.60 -5.95
C ILE A 3 14.91 7.99 -7.41
N VAL A 4 13.85 7.49 -8.03
CA VAL A 4 13.46 7.83 -9.40
C VAL A 4 12.07 8.44 -9.41
N LEU A 5 11.92 9.58 -10.08
CA LEU A 5 10.66 10.30 -10.21
C LEU A 5 10.14 10.13 -11.64
N TYR A 6 8.84 9.82 -11.76
CA TYR A 6 8.17 9.78 -13.05
C TYR A 6 6.74 10.32 -12.96
N SER A 7 6.43 11.26 -13.86
CA SER A 7 5.11 11.85 -14.02
C SER A 7 4.97 12.45 -15.42
N ASP A 8 3.76 12.45 -15.94
CA ASP A 8 3.35 13.19 -17.16
C ASP A 8 3.10 14.68 -16.90
N ASP A 9 3.12 15.11 -15.63
CA ASP A 9 2.96 16.50 -15.21
C ASP A 9 4.25 17.06 -14.59
N LEU A 10 4.86 18.04 -15.28
CA LEU A 10 6.09 18.71 -14.85
C LEU A 10 5.94 19.46 -13.52
N ASN A 11 4.75 19.96 -13.20
CA ASN A 11 4.51 20.66 -11.92
C ASN A 11 4.59 19.67 -10.75
N LEU A 12 4.13 18.44 -10.95
CA LEU A 12 4.24 17.39 -9.93
C LEU A 12 5.69 16.97 -9.74
N ILE A 13 6.45 16.79 -10.81
CA ILE A 13 7.90 16.52 -10.72
C ILE A 13 8.57 17.64 -9.93
N THR A 14 8.40 18.90 -10.35
CA THR A 14 9.00 20.06 -9.66
C THR A 14 8.62 20.13 -8.18
N HIS A 15 7.37 19.77 -7.84
CA HIS A 15 6.90 19.73 -6.45
C HIS A 15 7.63 18.63 -5.64
N TRP A 16 7.81 17.45 -6.22
CA TRP A 16 8.50 16.34 -5.56
C TRP A 16 10.01 16.56 -5.47
N GLU A 17 10.62 17.16 -6.48
CA GLU A 17 12.04 17.55 -6.46
C GLU A 17 12.33 18.51 -5.31
N LYS A 18 11.48 19.53 -5.13
CA LYS A 18 11.57 20.46 -3.99
C LYS A 18 11.39 19.76 -2.64
N ALA A 19 10.53 18.75 -2.57
CA ALA A 19 10.35 17.98 -1.35
C ALA A 19 11.55 17.07 -1.03
N LEU A 20 12.36 16.73 -2.03
CA LEU A 20 13.50 15.82 -1.98
C LEU A 20 14.84 16.55 -2.17
N ASP A 21 14.91 17.85 -1.92
CA ASP A 21 16.08 18.70 -2.21
C ASP A 21 17.36 18.20 -1.50
N GLU A 22 17.22 17.54 -0.34
CA GLU A 22 18.33 16.94 0.41
C GLU A 22 18.67 15.49 -0.02
N GLU A 23 17.88 14.88 -0.90
CA GLU A 23 18.00 13.50 -1.33
C GLU A 23 18.54 13.40 -2.77
N LYS A 24 19.26 12.31 -3.07
CA LYS A 24 19.68 12.03 -4.45
C LYS A 24 18.55 11.39 -5.23
N PHE A 25 18.02 12.10 -6.22
CA PHE A 25 16.98 11.61 -7.13
C PHE A 25 17.36 11.77 -8.60
N GLN A 26 16.68 11.01 -9.45
CA GLN A 26 16.73 11.13 -10.90
C GLN A 26 15.29 11.22 -11.43
N SER A 27 15.02 12.25 -12.24
CA SER A 27 13.76 12.36 -12.98
C SER A 27 13.90 11.65 -14.33
N VAL A 28 12.87 10.91 -14.72
CA VAL A 28 12.82 10.15 -15.97
C VAL A 28 11.61 10.60 -16.76
N ASP A 29 11.79 10.81 -18.06
CA ASP A 29 10.74 11.35 -18.93
C ASP A 29 9.93 10.26 -19.65
N GLU A 30 10.45 9.03 -19.72
CA GLU A 30 9.82 7.91 -20.42
C GLU A 30 9.43 6.76 -19.48
N LEU A 31 8.19 6.27 -19.62
CA LEU A 31 7.70 5.14 -18.83
C LEU A 31 8.53 3.87 -19.04
N GLU A 32 9.02 3.64 -20.26
CA GLU A 32 9.81 2.46 -20.61
C GLU A 32 11.14 2.40 -19.85
N ALA A 33 11.75 3.55 -19.56
CA ALA A 33 12.98 3.59 -18.80
C ALA A 33 12.80 3.04 -17.37
N LEU A 34 11.61 3.19 -16.77
CA LEU A 34 11.31 2.60 -15.46
C LEU A 34 11.44 1.07 -15.47
N LYS A 35 11.10 0.41 -16.59
CA LYS A 35 11.11 -1.06 -16.71
C LYS A 35 12.52 -1.66 -16.73
N THR A 36 13.56 -0.84 -16.83
CA THR A 36 14.97 -1.28 -16.82
C THR A 36 15.61 -1.14 -15.44
N LEU A 37 14.97 -0.38 -14.54
CA LEU A 37 15.47 -0.12 -13.20
C LEU A 37 15.44 -1.38 -12.35
N GLN A 38 16.41 -1.49 -11.45
CA GLN A 38 16.48 -2.55 -10.46
C GLN A 38 16.82 -1.94 -9.10
N ASN A 39 16.30 -2.55 -8.02
CA ASN A 39 16.56 -2.17 -6.64
C ASN A 39 16.55 -0.64 -6.41
N SER A 40 15.51 0.02 -6.92
CA SER A 40 15.31 1.47 -6.89
C SER A 40 13.98 1.83 -6.20
N LEU A 41 13.89 3.03 -5.62
CA LEU A 41 12.65 3.58 -5.09
C LEU A 41 12.04 4.49 -6.15
N ILE A 42 10.83 4.18 -6.59
CA ILE A 42 10.18 4.88 -7.70
C ILE A 42 8.97 5.64 -7.16
N ILE A 43 8.93 6.94 -7.39
CA ILE A 43 7.75 7.78 -7.17
C ILE A 43 7.05 7.95 -8.51
N LEU A 44 5.84 7.42 -8.60
CA LEU A 44 5.08 7.29 -9.84
C LEU A 44 3.79 8.10 -9.73
N ASN A 45 3.51 8.99 -10.68
CA ASN A 45 2.18 9.57 -10.83
C ASN A 45 1.21 8.53 -11.41
N TYR A 46 0.07 8.34 -10.72
CA TYR A 46 -0.96 7.40 -11.15
C TYR A 46 -1.56 7.73 -12.52
N SER A 47 -1.72 9.03 -12.86
CA SER A 47 -2.29 9.42 -14.16
C SER A 47 -1.41 9.03 -15.34
N SER A 48 -0.12 8.75 -15.09
CA SER A 48 0.85 8.40 -16.13
C SER A 48 0.90 6.91 -16.45
N CYS A 49 0.34 6.05 -15.58
CA CYS A 49 0.37 4.58 -15.77
C CYS A 49 -0.99 3.98 -16.19
N GLN A 50 -2.11 4.63 -15.84
CA GLN A 50 -3.51 4.26 -16.17
C GLN A 50 -3.73 2.75 -16.42
N LYS A 51 -3.81 2.34 -17.69
CA LYS A 51 -4.17 0.96 -18.11
C LYS A 51 -3.04 -0.05 -17.89
N GLU A 52 -1.79 0.39 -17.91
CA GLU A 52 -0.60 -0.45 -17.80
C GLU A 52 -0.10 -0.55 -16.36
N CYS A 53 -0.73 0.17 -15.42
CA CYS A 53 -0.25 0.26 -14.05
C CYS A 53 -0.11 -1.13 -13.38
N LYS A 54 -1.00 -2.07 -13.68
CA LYS A 54 -0.91 -3.45 -13.16
C LYS A 54 0.34 -4.19 -13.66
N SER A 55 0.59 -4.21 -14.97
CA SER A 55 1.74 -4.92 -15.55
C SER A 55 3.05 -4.23 -15.19
N LEU A 56 3.07 -2.91 -15.15
CA LEU A 56 4.21 -2.11 -14.74
C LEU A 56 4.60 -2.41 -13.29
N LEU A 57 3.67 -2.30 -12.34
CA LEU A 57 3.95 -2.55 -10.92
C LEU A 57 4.43 -3.97 -10.67
N ALA A 58 3.83 -4.96 -11.34
CA ALA A 58 4.27 -6.35 -11.25
C ALA A 58 5.72 -6.52 -11.69
N LYS A 59 6.09 -5.94 -12.84
CA LYS A 59 7.47 -5.98 -13.37
C LYS A 59 8.45 -5.26 -12.44
N LEU A 60 8.09 -4.07 -11.97
CA LEU A 60 8.92 -3.30 -11.04
C LEU A 60 9.17 -4.07 -9.73
N ARG A 61 8.15 -4.77 -9.22
CA ARG A 61 8.28 -5.62 -8.03
C ARG A 61 9.22 -6.79 -8.26
N GLU A 62 9.14 -7.47 -9.42
CA GLU A 62 10.06 -8.56 -9.79
C GLU A 62 11.53 -8.10 -9.81
N GLN A 63 11.77 -6.84 -10.16
CA GLN A 63 13.08 -6.19 -10.18
C GLN A 63 13.50 -5.62 -8.81
N GLN A 64 12.80 -5.99 -7.74
CA GLN A 64 13.01 -5.50 -6.37
C GLN A 64 12.89 -3.97 -6.23
N ASN A 65 12.17 -3.32 -7.14
CA ASN A 65 11.89 -1.90 -7.01
C ASN A 65 10.75 -1.67 -6.02
N ARG A 66 10.80 -0.54 -5.33
CA ARG A 66 9.81 -0.12 -4.34
C ARG A 66 9.05 1.06 -4.89
N VAL A 67 7.75 0.88 -5.12
CA VAL A 67 6.95 1.87 -5.85
C VAL A 67 6.01 2.61 -4.91
N LEU A 68 6.15 3.93 -4.84
CA LEU A 68 5.21 4.86 -4.24
C LEU A 68 4.37 5.45 -5.38
N VAL A 69 3.08 5.14 -5.38
CA VAL A 69 2.14 5.68 -6.38
C VAL A 69 1.42 6.88 -5.77
N LEU A 70 1.44 8.02 -6.46
CA LEU A 70 0.79 9.24 -6.03
C LEU A 70 -0.34 9.61 -6.99
N ASP A 71 -1.52 9.93 -6.44
CA ASP A 71 -2.70 10.38 -7.20
C ASP A 71 -3.12 11.76 -6.68
N ARG A 72 -3.66 12.62 -7.55
CA ARG A 72 -4.26 13.91 -7.12
C ARG A 72 -5.51 13.70 -6.28
N ALA A 73 -6.26 12.65 -6.57
CA ALA A 73 -7.49 12.28 -5.87
C ALA A 73 -7.36 10.84 -5.35
N PRO A 74 -6.64 10.62 -4.23
CA PRO A 74 -6.48 9.29 -3.68
C PRO A 74 -7.83 8.71 -3.23
N GLU A 75 -8.08 7.44 -3.57
CA GLU A 75 -9.32 6.74 -3.25
C GLU A 75 -9.02 5.35 -2.69
N LEU A 76 -9.76 4.93 -1.68
CA LEU A 76 -9.57 3.67 -0.97
C LEU A 76 -9.61 2.43 -1.87
N GLN A 77 -10.55 2.40 -2.83
CA GLN A 77 -10.67 1.30 -3.78
C GLN A 77 -9.47 1.22 -4.73
N LYS A 78 -8.91 2.36 -5.14
CA LYS A 78 -7.67 2.42 -5.93
C LYS A 78 -6.48 1.92 -5.11
N THR A 79 -6.36 2.38 -3.86
CA THR A 79 -5.31 1.94 -2.92
C THR A 79 -5.26 0.42 -2.83
N LYS A 80 -6.38 -0.23 -2.53
CA LYS A 80 -6.48 -1.69 -2.41
C LYS A 80 -6.01 -2.41 -3.67
N ARG A 81 -6.37 -1.90 -4.85
CA ARG A 81 -5.97 -2.47 -6.14
C ARG A 81 -4.47 -2.32 -6.38
N LEU A 82 -3.92 -1.13 -6.15
CA LEU A 82 -2.51 -0.82 -6.36
C LEU A 82 -1.60 -1.60 -5.41
N LEU A 83 -1.97 -1.73 -4.14
CA LEU A 83 -1.26 -2.58 -3.18
C LEU A 83 -1.24 -4.04 -3.64
N LYS A 84 -2.36 -4.58 -4.15
CA LYS A 84 -2.42 -5.93 -4.73
C LYS A 84 -1.53 -6.09 -5.97
N TYR A 85 -1.32 -5.02 -6.73
CA TYR A 85 -0.44 -5.04 -7.90
C TYR A 85 1.04 -4.94 -7.54
N GLY A 86 1.37 -4.66 -6.27
CA GLY A 86 2.75 -4.60 -5.78
C GLY A 86 3.25 -3.19 -5.47
N ALA A 87 2.39 -2.15 -5.48
CA ALA A 87 2.76 -0.86 -4.93
C ALA A 87 3.04 -1.00 -3.43
N MET A 88 4.08 -0.32 -2.94
CA MET A 88 4.42 -0.26 -1.51
C MET A 88 3.97 1.06 -0.87
N GLY A 89 3.57 2.02 -1.69
CA GLY A 89 3.12 3.33 -1.22
C GLY A 89 1.91 3.83 -2.00
N TYR A 90 0.96 4.48 -1.31
CA TYR A 90 -0.09 5.24 -1.97
C TYR A 90 -0.52 6.50 -1.20
N GLY A 91 -0.66 7.63 -1.89
CA GLY A 91 -1.04 8.90 -1.26
C GLY A 91 -1.35 10.03 -2.23
N ASN A 92 -1.55 11.22 -1.69
CA ASN A 92 -1.85 12.41 -2.47
C ASN A 92 -0.59 12.98 -3.14
N ALA A 93 -0.63 13.21 -4.45
CA ALA A 93 0.48 13.80 -5.22
C ALA A 93 0.87 15.22 -4.81
N LEU A 94 -0.07 15.97 -4.23
CA LEU A 94 0.10 17.36 -3.76
C LEU A 94 0.32 17.46 -2.25
N MET A 95 0.64 16.34 -1.59
CA MET A 95 0.90 16.35 -0.15
C MET A 95 2.14 17.17 0.21
N ARG A 96 2.21 17.58 1.48
CA ARG A 96 3.35 18.33 2.03
C ARG A 96 4.63 17.49 2.02
N ALA A 97 5.78 18.16 1.90
CA ALA A 97 7.09 17.51 1.78
C ALA A 97 7.37 16.45 2.86
N HIS A 98 7.01 16.72 4.13
CA HIS A 98 7.24 15.75 5.21
C HIS A 98 6.52 14.41 5.00
N PHE A 99 5.37 14.38 4.32
CA PHE A 99 4.70 13.12 4.00
C PHE A 99 5.42 12.36 2.89
N ILE A 100 5.98 13.06 1.89
CA ILE A 100 6.81 12.46 0.84
C ILE A 100 8.06 11.84 1.48
N LEU A 101 8.74 12.59 2.36
CA LEU A 101 9.92 12.11 3.08
C LEU A 101 9.59 10.90 3.97
N ALA A 102 8.48 10.95 4.71
CA ALA A 102 8.02 9.81 5.52
C ALA A 102 7.74 8.57 4.66
N ALA A 103 7.13 8.75 3.48
CA ALA A 103 6.87 7.67 2.54
C ALA A 103 8.18 7.07 2.02
N VAL A 104 9.13 7.92 1.61
CA VAL A 104 10.46 7.47 1.15
C VAL A 104 11.19 6.71 2.25
N ALA A 105 11.19 7.21 3.48
CA ALA A 105 11.81 6.55 4.63
C ALA A 105 11.18 5.18 4.91
N ALA A 106 9.85 5.07 4.93
CA ALA A 106 9.15 3.81 5.12
C ALA A 106 9.48 2.79 4.02
N LEU A 107 9.48 3.22 2.75
CA LEU A 107 9.84 2.34 1.63
C LEU A 107 11.32 1.93 1.69
N ARG A 108 12.23 2.75 2.22
CA ARG A 108 13.63 2.35 2.43
C ARG A 108 13.76 1.19 3.43
N GLU A 109 12.93 1.19 4.46
CA GLU A 109 12.83 0.10 5.45
C GLU A 109 11.95 -1.06 4.99
N ASN A 110 11.59 -1.11 3.70
CA ASN A 110 10.76 -2.16 3.10
C ASN A 110 9.35 -2.25 3.73
N MET A 111 8.86 -1.15 4.29
CA MET A 111 7.53 -1.01 4.87
C MET A 111 6.54 -0.47 3.83
N VAL A 112 5.27 -0.82 4.00
CA VAL A 112 4.18 -0.22 3.24
C VAL A 112 3.83 1.13 3.87
N TRP A 113 3.71 2.16 3.04
CA TRP A 113 3.30 3.49 3.48
C TRP A 113 1.98 3.89 2.83
N LEU A 114 1.08 4.48 3.63
CA LEU A 114 -0.17 5.02 3.13
C LEU A 114 -0.40 6.38 3.77
N HIS A 115 -1.00 7.28 2.99
CA HIS A 115 -1.42 8.57 3.53
C HIS A 115 -2.34 8.36 4.75
N PRO A 116 -2.17 9.12 5.86
CA PRO A 116 -2.87 8.85 7.12
C PRO A 116 -4.38 8.65 6.98
N GLU A 117 -5.03 9.47 6.15
CA GLU A 117 -6.46 9.38 5.89
C GLU A 117 -6.88 8.03 5.29
N LEU A 118 -6.11 7.51 4.33
CA LEU A 118 -6.36 6.20 3.73
C LEU A 118 -6.12 5.07 4.72
N THR A 119 -5.09 5.21 5.56
CA THR A 119 -4.79 4.25 6.64
C THR A 119 -5.96 4.18 7.62
N SER A 120 -6.47 5.33 8.07
CA SER A 120 -7.64 5.39 8.95
C SER A 120 -8.86 4.74 8.30
N GLN A 121 -9.14 5.03 7.03
CA GLN A 121 -10.25 4.39 6.31
C GLN A 121 -10.09 2.87 6.19
N LEU A 122 -8.88 2.38 5.90
CA LEU A 122 -8.61 0.94 5.86
C LEU A 122 -8.84 0.28 7.22
N ILE A 123 -8.40 0.92 8.30
CA ILE A 123 -8.58 0.40 9.67
C ILE A 123 -10.07 0.26 10.00
N LEU A 124 -10.90 1.24 9.61
CA LEU A 124 -12.35 1.21 9.84
C LEU A 124 -13.07 0.12 9.02
N GLU A 125 -12.50 -0.30 7.89
CA GLU A 125 -13.05 -1.39 7.08
C GLU A 125 -12.54 -2.78 7.51
N LEU A 126 -11.53 -2.85 8.40
CA LEU A 126 -11.14 -4.13 8.95
C LEU A 126 -12.35 -4.69 9.69
N PRO A 127 -12.75 -5.94 9.41
CA PRO A 127 -13.79 -6.55 10.21
C PRO A 127 -13.32 -6.46 11.67
N GLU A 128 -14.17 -5.95 12.56
CA GLU A 128 -14.01 -6.28 13.97
C GLU A 128 -13.87 -7.80 13.99
N SER A 129 -12.82 -8.32 14.63
CA SER A 129 -12.61 -9.75 14.73
C SER A 129 -13.79 -10.35 15.50
N GLN A 130 -14.89 -10.60 14.80
CA GLN A 130 -15.88 -11.57 15.18
C GLN A 130 -15.11 -12.86 15.05
N ASN A 131 -14.60 -13.33 16.19
CA ASN A 131 -14.22 -14.71 16.35
C ASN A 131 -15.48 -15.53 16.09
N SER A 132 -15.77 -15.80 14.81
CA SER A 132 -16.84 -16.69 14.38
C SER A 132 -16.39 -18.12 14.64
N ASN A 133 -16.11 -18.44 15.91
CA ASN A 133 -16.12 -19.81 16.42
C ASN A 133 -17.47 -20.48 16.12
N GLU A 134 -18.51 -19.73 15.75
CA GLU A 134 -19.78 -20.25 15.27
C GLU A 134 -19.65 -21.19 14.06
N GLU A 135 -18.78 -20.92 13.08
CA GLU A 135 -18.55 -21.84 11.95
C GLU A 135 -17.79 -23.11 12.38
N LEU A 136 -16.90 -23.00 13.37
CA LEU A 136 -16.20 -24.13 13.95
C LEU A 136 -17.16 -25.03 14.77
N LEU A 137 -18.10 -24.40 15.48
CA LEU A 137 -19.17 -25.05 16.26
C LEU A 137 -20.27 -25.67 15.37
N GLN A 138 -20.39 -25.27 14.10
CA GLN A 138 -21.33 -25.90 13.16
C GLN A 138 -20.87 -27.30 12.71
N LYS A 139 -19.58 -27.63 12.84
CA LYS A 139 -19.04 -28.97 12.54
C LYS A 139 -19.22 -29.96 13.70
N LEU A 140 -19.60 -29.47 14.87
CA LEU A 140 -19.80 -30.27 16.07
C LEU A 140 -21.19 -30.89 16.07
N THR A 141 -21.29 -32.11 16.59
CA THR A 141 -22.59 -32.69 16.92
C THR A 141 -23.27 -31.86 18.02
N ILE A 142 -24.59 -32.00 18.15
CA ILE A 142 -25.40 -31.23 19.11
C ILE A 142 -24.79 -31.27 20.53
N ARG A 143 -24.30 -32.43 20.97
CA ARG A 143 -23.70 -32.63 22.29
C ARG A 143 -22.33 -31.98 22.44
N GLU A 144 -21.50 -32.03 21.40
CA GLU A 144 -20.18 -31.41 21.40
C GLU A 144 -20.31 -29.88 21.38
N LYS A 145 -21.31 -29.36 20.66
CA LYS A 145 -21.63 -27.94 20.63
C LYS A 145 -22.11 -27.44 22.00
N GLU A 146 -23.02 -28.17 22.66
CA GLU A 146 -23.43 -27.87 24.04
C GLU A 146 -22.24 -27.86 25.00
N THR A 147 -21.38 -28.88 24.94
CA THR A 147 -20.20 -28.97 25.81
C THR A 147 -19.22 -27.81 25.57
N ALA A 148 -18.98 -27.46 24.30
CA ALA A 148 -18.10 -26.35 23.94
C ALA A 148 -18.68 -24.98 24.37
N LEU A 149 -20.00 -24.80 24.31
CA LEU A 149 -20.68 -23.61 24.82
C LEU A 149 -20.59 -23.52 26.35
N LEU A 150 -20.82 -24.62 27.06
CA LEU A 150 -20.72 -24.68 28.53
C LEU A 150 -19.29 -24.40 29.03
N LEU A 151 -18.28 -24.93 28.32
CA LEU A 151 -16.86 -24.63 28.59
C LEU A 151 -16.51 -23.17 28.33
N LYS A 152 -17.04 -22.58 27.24
CA LYS A 152 -16.88 -21.15 26.94
C LYS A 152 -17.45 -20.28 28.06
N GLU A 153 -18.57 -20.68 28.65
CA GLU A 153 -19.22 -19.98 29.76
C GLU A 153 -18.56 -20.25 31.13
N GLY A 154 -17.47 -21.04 31.18
CA GLY A 154 -16.70 -21.29 32.39
C GLY A 154 -17.37 -22.27 33.37
N LEU A 155 -18.41 -22.99 32.92
CA LEU A 155 -19.09 -24.00 33.73
C LEU A 155 -18.32 -25.32 33.67
N THR A 156 -17.40 -25.52 34.62
CA THR A 156 -16.84 -26.84 34.90
C THR A 156 -17.79 -27.63 35.80
N TYR A 157 -18.08 -28.88 35.41
CA TYR A 157 -18.75 -29.85 36.29
C TYR A 157 -17.95 -30.01 37.59
N ASN A 158 -18.57 -29.69 38.73
CA ASN A 158 -18.13 -30.14 40.05
C ASN A 158 -18.74 -31.52 40.35
#